data_AF-A0A936UCV3-F1
#
_entry.id   AF-A0A936UCV3-F1
#
_cell.length_a   1.000
_cell.length_b   1.000
_cell.length_c   1.000
_cell.angle_alpha   90.00
_cell.angle_beta   90.00
_cell.angle_gamma   90.00
#
_symmetry.space_group_name_H-M   'P 1'
#
loop_
_entity.id
_entity.type
_entity.pdbx_description
1 polymer ?
#
loop_
_entity_poly.entity_id
_entity_poly.type
_entity_poly.pdbx_seq_one_letter_code
_entity_poly.pdbx_strand_id
1 'polypeptide(L)'
;MESAPVVATSFFAAGVVLVAVAALGRTWCSMYIAGYKGRVLVVEGPYSVCRNPLYFFSMLGGVGLGLVAKNVTVPLLFLVGFGLYYPLVIRREERALRLAFGKGYDAYERVTPRFLPRLSLLREPPEYAVDPRIFRAHLQSAAWFVLLIALVAIVETLHDMHVLPSPLALY
;
A
#
# COMPACT_ATOMS: atom_id res chain seq x y z
N MET A 1 0.59 22.51 -28.49
CA MET A 1 1.79 21.82 -27.95
C MET A 1 2.02 22.11 -26.45
N GLU A 2 1.02 22.61 -25.72
CA GLU A 2 1.10 22.95 -24.28
C GLU A 2 0.57 21.87 -23.32
N SER A 3 -0.12 20.85 -23.82
CA SER A 3 -0.79 19.84 -22.98
C SER A 3 0.16 18.80 -22.39
N ALA A 4 1.29 18.50 -23.04
CA ALA A 4 2.27 17.51 -22.58
C ALA A 4 2.86 17.83 -21.19
N PRO A 5 3.33 19.06 -20.88
CA PRO A 5 3.85 19.39 -19.56
C PRO A 5 2.75 19.36 -18.47
N VAL A 6 1.52 19.74 -18.81
CA VAL A 6 0.38 19.71 -17.85
C VAL A 6 0.03 18.28 -17.47
N VAL A 7 -0.01 17.36 -18.44
CA VAL A 7 -0.30 15.93 -18.19
C VAL A 7 0.80 15.30 -17.34
N ALA A 8 2.07 15.55 -17.66
CA ALA A 8 3.19 15.03 -16.87
C ALA A 8 3.18 15.56 -15.42
N THR A 9 2.92 16.85 -15.24
CA THR A 9 2.80 17.46 -13.90
C THR A 9 1.62 16.87 -13.12
N SER A 10 0.50 16.61 -13.81
CA SER A 10 -0.69 16.00 -13.22
C SER A 10 -0.42 14.57 -12.75
N PHE A 11 0.29 13.76 -13.55
CA PHE A 11 0.70 12.41 -13.16
C PHE A 11 1.66 12.40 -11.98
N PHE A 12 2.66 13.29 -11.99
CA PHE A 12 3.57 13.43 -10.86
C PHE A 12 2.82 13.81 -9.56
N ALA A 13 1.95 14.82 -9.62
CA ALA A 13 1.17 15.25 -8.46
C ALA A 13 0.24 14.14 -7.95
N ALA A 14 -0.48 13.45 -8.85
CA ALA A 14 -1.33 12.32 -8.49
C ALA A 14 -0.52 11.17 -7.88
N GLY A 15 0.66 10.88 -8.44
CA GLY A 15 1.58 9.87 -7.94
C GLY A 15 2.04 10.17 -6.51
N VAL A 16 2.49 11.40 -6.25
CA VAL A 16 2.89 11.85 -4.90
C VAL A 16 1.73 11.71 -3.90
N VAL A 17 0.52 12.16 -4.27
CA VAL A 17 -0.66 12.04 -3.40
C VAL A 17 -0.96 10.57 -3.09
N LEU A 18 -0.93 9.69 -4.09
CA LEU A 18 -1.19 8.26 -3.91
C LEU A 18 -0.18 7.59 -2.99
N VAL A 19 1.10 7.92 -3.11
CA VAL A 19 2.12 7.36 -2.20
C VAL A 19 1.99 7.94 -0.80
N ALA A 20 1.65 9.22 -0.64
CA ALA A 20 1.38 9.80 0.67
C ALA A 20 0.20 9.09 1.36
N VAL A 21 -0.91 8.88 0.65
CA VAL A 21 -2.07 8.11 1.14
C VAL A 21 -1.65 6.68 1.50
N ALA A 22 -0.84 6.03 0.65
CA ALA A 22 -0.33 4.69 0.92
C ALA A 22 0.53 4.62 2.20
N ALA A 23 1.44 5.58 2.39
CA ALA A 23 2.31 5.63 3.56
C ALA A 23 1.52 5.86 4.86
N LEU A 24 0.58 6.80 4.84
CA LEU A 24 -0.31 7.07 5.97
C LEU A 24 -1.20 5.85 6.27
N GLY A 25 -1.83 5.28 5.25
CA GLY A 25 -2.69 4.11 5.39
C GLY A 25 -1.95 2.87 5.89
N ARG A 26 -0.71 2.63 5.42
CA ARG A 26 0.15 1.54 5.94
C ARG A 26 0.57 1.77 7.39
N THR A 27 0.84 3.02 7.77
CA THR A 27 1.15 3.37 9.16
C THR A 27 -0.06 3.13 10.06
N TRP A 28 -1.26 3.51 9.60
CA TRP A 28 -2.52 3.21 10.27
C TRP A 28 -2.74 1.70 10.43
N CYS A 29 -2.54 0.90 9.37
CA CYS A 29 -2.61 -0.57 9.46
C CYS A 29 -1.59 -1.16 10.45
N SER A 30 -0.39 -0.59 10.50
CA SER A 30 0.69 -1.07 11.36
C SER A 30 0.41 -0.82 12.84
N MET A 31 -0.29 0.27 13.18
CA MET A 31 -0.72 0.57 14.54
C MET A 31 -1.58 -0.58 15.11
N TYR A 32 -2.49 -1.12 14.30
CA TYR A 32 -3.39 -2.19 14.70
C TYR A 32 -2.73 -3.58 14.70
N ILE A 33 -1.71 -3.82 13.86
CA ILE A 33 -0.92 -5.08 13.93
C ILE A 33 0.03 -5.08 15.13
N ALA A 34 0.63 -3.93 15.44
CA ALA A 34 1.71 -3.81 16.41
C ALA A 34 1.32 -4.22 17.84
N GLY A 35 0.02 -4.14 18.19
CA GLY A 35 -0.48 -4.54 19.50
C GLY A 35 -0.45 -6.05 19.77
N TYR A 36 -0.48 -6.89 18.73
CA TYR A 36 -0.77 -8.32 18.89
C TYR A 36 0.02 -9.18 17.89
N LYS A 37 1.31 -9.46 18.16
CA LYS A 37 2.09 -10.43 17.36
C LYS A 37 1.46 -11.83 17.44
N GLY A 38 0.55 -12.14 16.51
CA GLY A 38 0.01 -13.48 16.26
C GLY A 38 -0.88 -14.07 17.36
N ARG A 39 -1.16 -13.33 18.44
CA ARG A 39 -1.95 -13.82 19.58
C ARG A 39 -3.44 -13.54 19.48
N VAL A 40 -3.82 -12.52 18.69
CA VAL A 40 -5.20 -12.08 18.55
C VAL A 40 -5.50 -11.79 17.09
N LEU A 41 -6.70 -12.13 16.65
CA LEU A 41 -7.21 -11.77 15.32
C LEU A 41 -7.57 -10.29 15.33
N VAL A 42 -6.84 -9.48 14.57
CA VAL A 42 -7.09 -8.03 14.44
C VAL A 42 -8.23 -7.82 13.45
N VAL A 43 -9.36 -7.29 13.94
CA VAL A 43 -10.58 -7.03 13.15
C VAL A 43 -11.07 -5.59 13.25
N GLU A 44 -10.34 -4.75 13.97
CA GLU A 44 -10.70 -3.34 14.24
C GLU A 44 -9.91 -2.37 13.34
N GLY A 45 -10.38 -1.13 13.28
CA GLY A 45 -9.79 -0.04 12.51
C GLY A 45 -9.73 -0.37 11.02
N PRO A 46 -8.58 -0.26 10.35
CA PRO A 46 -8.49 -0.54 8.92
C PRO A 46 -8.83 -1.99 8.56
N TYR A 47 -8.70 -2.93 9.50
CA TYR A 47 -9.08 -4.34 9.30
C TYR A 47 -10.60 -4.55 9.35
N SER A 48 -11.37 -3.65 9.97
CA SER A 48 -12.84 -3.73 9.92
C SER A 48 -13.39 -3.39 8.52
N VAL A 49 -12.67 -2.54 7.79
CA VAL A 49 -13.05 -1.99 6.48
C VAL A 49 -12.75 -2.96 5.33
N CYS A 50 -11.63 -3.69 5.41
CA CYS A 50 -11.31 -4.84 4.56
C CYS A 50 -10.30 -5.74 5.24
N ARG A 51 -10.20 -7.01 4.81
CA ARG A 51 -9.31 -8.01 5.44
C ARG A 51 -7.83 -7.77 5.18
N ASN A 52 -7.50 -7.11 4.08
CA ASN A 52 -6.14 -6.95 3.58
C ASN A 52 -5.80 -5.47 3.30
N PRO A 53 -6.00 -4.55 4.26
CA PRO A 53 -5.87 -3.10 4.04
C PRO A 53 -4.41 -2.71 3.76
N LEU A 54 -3.45 -3.41 4.38
CA LEU A 54 -2.02 -3.19 4.15
C LEU A 54 -1.64 -3.43 2.68
N TYR A 55 -2.21 -4.46 2.05
CA TYR A 55 -2.00 -4.77 0.64
C TYR A 55 -2.70 -3.76 -0.28
N PHE A 56 -3.89 -3.30 0.11
CA PHE A 56 -4.59 -2.24 -0.62
C PHE A 56 -3.76 -0.94 -0.66
N PHE A 57 -3.24 -0.49 0.49
CA PHE A 57 -2.38 0.70 0.52
C PHE A 57 -1.04 0.46 -0.19
N SER A 58 -0.45 -0.74 -0.13
CA SER A 58 0.72 -1.08 -0.95
C SER A 58 0.45 -0.99 -2.45
N MET A 59 -0.74 -1.40 -2.91
CA MET A 59 -1.14 -1.26 -4.31
C MET A 59 -1.20 0.21 -4.70
N LEU A 60 -1.83 1.06 -3.88
CA LEU A 60 -1.87 2.51 -4.12
C LEU A 60 -0.47 3.12 -4.18
N GLY A 61 0.43 2.69 -3.29
CA GLY A 61 1.82 3.16 -3.27
C GLY A 61 2.60 2.76 -4.54
N GLY A 62 2.45 1.51 -5.00
CA GLY A 62 3.09 1.05 -6.23
C GLY A 62 2.55 1.74 -7.49
N VAL A 63 1.23 1.96 -7.56
CA VAL A 63 0.61 2.74 -8.64
C VAL A 63 1.10 4.20 -8.58
N GLY A 64 1.13 4.79 -7.40
CA GLY A 64 1.61 6.16 -7.20
C GLY A 64 3.06 6.32 -7.66
N LEU A 65 3.94 5.39 -7.31
CA LEU A 65 5.32 5.37 -7.78
C LEU A 65 5.42 5.25 -9.30
N GLY A 66 4.60 4.39 -9.91
CA GLY A 66 4.55 4.26 -11.38
C GLY A 66 4.11 5.55 -12.07
N LEU A 67 3.18 6.31 -11.46
CA LEU A 67 2.74 7.60 -11.98
C LEU A 67 3.77 8.71 -11.81
N VAL A 68 4.60 8.66 -10.77
CA VAL A 68 5.73 9.59 -10.60
C VAL A 68 6.69 9.52 -11.80
N ALA A 69 6.88 8.33 -12.37
CA ALA A 69 7.69 8.10 -13.57
C ALA A 69 7.10 8.71 -14.87
N LYS A 70 5.98 9.44 -14.78
CA LYS A 70 5.23 10.07 -15.89
C LYS A 70 4.85 9.10 -17.03
N ASN A 71 4.86 7.79 -16.78
CA ASN A 71 4.59 6.74 -17.76
C ASN A 71 3.50 5.78 -17.26
N VAL A 72 2.37 5.71 -17.96
CA VAL A 72 1.22 4.86 -17.60
C VAL A 72 1.51 3.36 -17.73
N THR A 73 2.52 2.97 -18.51
CA THR A 73 2.92 1.57 -18.70
C THR A 73 3.41 0.96 -17.40
N VAL A 74 4.18 1.70 -16.60
CA VAL A 74 4.75 1.22 -15.33
C VAL A 74 3.66 0.84 -14.31
N PRO A 75 2.70 1.72 -13.95
CA PRO A 75 1.63 1.37 -13.02
C PRO A 75 0.70 0.29 -13.57
N LEU A 76 0.50 0.21 -14.90
CA LEU A 76 -0.31 -0.86 -15.51
C LEU A 76 0.36 -2.23 -15.36
N LEU A 77 1.65 -2.35 -15.71
CA LEU A 77 2.41 -3.59 -15.52
C LEU A 77 2.48 -3.98 -14.05
N PHE A 78 2.66 -3.00 -13.16
CA PHE A 78 2.62 -3.22 -11.72
C PHE A 78 1.26 -3.79 -11.27
N LEU A 79 0.14 -3.21 -11.73
CA LEU A 79 -1.21 -3.70 -11.38
C LEU A 79 -1.46 -5.13 -11.88
N VAL A 80 -1.00 -5.46 -13.09
CA VAL A 80 -1.10 -6.82 -13.62
C VAL A 80 -0.30 -7.79 -12.76
N GLY A 81 0.97 -7.48 -12.47
CA GLY A 81 1.81 -8.32 -11.60
C GLY A 81 1.22 -8.45 -10.19
N PHE A 82 0.70 -7.35 -9.64
CA PHE A 82 0.05 -7.32 -8.34
C PHE A 82 -1.18 -8.23 -8.32
N GLY A 83 -2.04 -8.11 -9.34
CA GLY A 83 -3.28 -8.89 -9.49
C GLY A 83 -3.06 -10.37 -9.72
N LEU A 84 -1.90 -10.78 -10.26
CA LEU A 84 -1.54 -12.19 -10.41
C LEU A 84 -0.92 -12.79 -9.14
N TYR A 85 -0.04 -12.04 -8.47
CA TYR A 85 0.74 -12.55 -7.35
C TYR A 85 0.03 -12.44 -6.00
N TYR A 86 -0.48 -11.25 -5.65
CA TYR A 86 -1.00 -11.00 -4.30
C TYR A 86 -2.26 -11.79 -3.94
N PRO A 87 -3.19 -12.12 -4.85
CA PRO A 87 -4.30 -13.00 -4.51
C PRO A 87 -3.84 -14.38 -4.02
N LEU A 88 -2.71 -14.89 -4.51
CA LEU A 88 -2.13 -16.15 -4.03
C LEU A 88 -1.58 -16.01 -2.61
N VAL A 89 -0.87 -14.90 -2.34
CA VAL A 89 -0.32 -14.60 -1.01
C VAL A 89 -1.44 -14.40 0.00
N ILE A 90 -2.42 -13.55 -0.32
CA ILE A 90 -3.61 -13.30 0.52
C ILE A 90 -4.30 -14.63 0.84
N ARG A 91 -4.58 -15.49 -0.15
CA ARG A 91 -5.22 -16.80 0.10
C ARG A 91 -4.38 -17.72 0.98
N ARG A 92 -3.05 -17.61 0.99
CA ARG A 92 -2.18 -18.38 1.89
C ARG A 92 -2.28 -17.84 3.31
N GLU A 93 -2.23 -16.52 3.49
CA GLU A 93 -2.38 -15.87 4.79
C GLU A 93 -3.76 -16.08 5.40
N GLU A 94 -4.83 -15.92 4.62
CA GLU A 94 -6.21 -16.17 5.07
C GLU A 94 -6.40 -17.63 5.53
N ARG A 95 -5.75 -18.59 4.86
CA ARG A 95 -5.75 -19.99 5.31
C ARG A 95 -5.02 -20.17 6.63
N ALA A 96 -3.85 -19.55 6.79
CA ALA A 96 -3.10 -19.58 8.04
C ALA A 96 -3.90 -18.96 9.21
N LEU A 97 -4.57 -17.83 8.95
CA LEU A 97 -5.45 -17.18 9.93
C LEU A 97 -6.67 -18.05 10.27
N ARG A 98 -7.29 -18.69 9.27
CA ARG A 98 -8.39 -19.62 9.53
C ARG A 98 -7.94 -20.83 10.35
N LEU A 99 -6.74 -21.36 10.09
CA LEU A 99 -6.17 -22.45 10.89
C LEU A 99 -5.89 -22.02 12.34
N ALA A 100 -5.42 -20.78 12.55
CA ALA A 100 -5.09 -20.26 13.87
C ALA A 100 -6.32 -19.86 14.70
N PHE A 101 -7.36 -19.28 14.07
CA PHE A 101 -8.49 -18.66 14.77
C PHE A 101 -9.86 -19.31 14.49
N GLY A 102 -9.93 -20.28 13.56
CA GLY A 102 -11.12 -21.08 13.28
C GLY A 102 -12.39 -20.24 13.08
N LYS A 103 -13.41 -20.52 13.90
CA LYS A 103 -14.73 -19.86 13.86
C LYS A 103 -14.65 -18.34 13.99
N GLY A 104 -13.65 -17.81 14.72
CA GLY A 104 -13.46 -16.36 14.85
C GLY A 104 -13.12 -15.72 13.50
N TYR A 105 -12.27 -16.36 12.71
CA TYR A 105 -11.95 -15.90 11.35
C TYR A 105 -13.14 -16.06 10.40
N ASP A 106 -13.89 -17.16 10.49
CA ASP A 106 -15.08 -17.36 9.64
C ASP A 106 -16.20 -16.34 9.93
N ALA A 107 -16.35 -15.89 11.18
CA ALA A 107 -17.26 -14.79 11.52
C ALA A 107 -16.80 -13.46 10.90
N TYR A 108 -15.51 -13.17 10.99
CA TYR A 108 -14.90 -11.98 10.42
C TYR A 108 -15.01 -11.93 8.88
N GLU A 109 -14.69 -13.03 8.19
CA GLU A 109 -14.77 -13.12 6.73
C GLU A 109 -16.17 -12.84 6.18
N ARG A 110 -17.23 -13.21 6.91
CA ARG A 110 -18.61 -13.03 6.47
C ARG A 110 -19.04 -11.57 6.38
N VAL A 111 -18.46 -10.70 7.20
CA VAL A 111 -18.84 -9.29 7.30
C VAL A 111 -17.86 -8.36 6.60
N THR A 112 -16.60 -8.77 6.45
CA THR A 112 -15.53 -7.90 5.96
C THR A 112 -15.05 -8.30 4.55
N PRO A 113 -15.06 -7.37 3.57
CA PRO A 113 -14.61 -7.65 2.21
C PRO A 113 -13.12 -8.00 2.18
N ARG A 114 -12.69 -8.79 1.21
CA ARG A 114 -11.30 -9.27 1.13
C ARG A 114 -10.28 -8.15 0.89
N PHE A 115 -10.54 -7.27 -0.09
CA PHE A 115 -9.51 -6.33 -0.59
C PHE A 115 -10.01 -4.90 -0.78
N LEU A 116 -11.15 -4.69 -1.43
CA LEU A 116 -11.69 -3.35 -1.63
C LEU A 116 -12.27 -2.81 -0.30
N PRO A 117 -11.79 -1.66 0.20
CA PRO A 117 -12.22 -1.11 1.47
C PRO A 117 -13.68 -0.64 1.41
N ARG A 118 -14.47 -1.03 2.41
CA ARG A 118 -15.83 -0.51 2.61
C ARG A 118 -15.86 0.37 3.86
N LEU A 119 -15.69 1.67 3.69
CA LEU A 119 -15.54 2.63 4.79
C LEU A 119 -16.72 2.66 5.78
N SER A 120 -17.92 2.28 5.33
CA SER A 120 -19.10 2.16 6.21
C SER A 120 -18.99 1.06 7.26
N LEU A 121 -18.00 0.16 7.15
CA LEU A 121 -17.71 -0.89 8.12
C LEU A 121 -16.67 -0.48 9.15
N LEU A 122 -16.14 0.75 9.07
CA LEU A 122 -15.12 1.23 9.99
C LEU A 122 -15.64 1.13 11.44
N ARG A 123 -14.93 0.35 12.25
CA ARG A 123 -15.14 0.21 13.68
C ARG A 123 -13.83 0.51 14.39
N GLU A 124 -13.90 1.44 15.33
CA GLU A 124 -12.73 1.85 16.12
C GLU A 124 -13.09 1.73 17.60
N PRO A 125 -12.31 0.99 18.39
CA PRO A 125 -12.50 0.94 19.83
C PRO A 125 -12.10 2.29 20.46
N PRO A 126 -12.70 2.66 21.61
CA PRO A 126 -12.37 3.92 22.29
C PRO A 126 -10.90 3.99 22.73
N GLU A 127 -10.30 2.83 23.03
CA GLU A 127 -8.89 2.71 23.38
C GLU A 127 -8.28 1.49 22.67
N TYR A 128 -7.03 1.61 22.21
CA TYR A 128 -6.30 0.53 21.58
C TYR A 128 -4.87 0.46 22.12
N ALA A 129 -4.50 -0.68 22.72
CA ALA A 129 -3.16 -0.87 23.24
C ALA A 129 -2.16 -1.14 22.09
N VAL A 130 -1.14 -0.29 22.00
CA VAL A 130 -0.08 -0.39 20.98
C VAL A 130 1.26 -0.56 21.69
N ASP A 131 2.03 -1.57 21.30
CA ASP A 131 3.43 -1.67 21.71
C ASP A 131 4.26 -0.65 20.89
N PRO A 132 4.82 0.41 21.52
CA PRO A 132 5.54 1.45 20.80
C PRO A 132 6.82 0.95 20.11
N ARG A 133 7.45 -0.12 20.63
CA ARG A 133 8.69 -0.67 20.07
C ARG A 133 8.40 -1.37 18.76
N ILE A 134 7.33 -2.16 18.74
CA ILE A 134 6.86 -2.86 17.54
C ILE A 134 6.34 -1.84 16.53
N PHE A 135 5.56 -0.85 16.97
CA PHE A 135 5.07 0.22 16.11
C PHE A 135 6.21 0.99 15.43
N ARG A 136 7.25 1.38 16.19
CA ARG A 136 8.44 2.04 15.63
C ARG A 136 9.16 1.18 14.59
N ALA A 137 9.27 -0.13 14.80
CA ALA A 137 9.85 -1.04 13.82
C ALA A 137 9.01 -1.09 12.52
N HIS A 138 7.69 -1.04 12.63
CA HIS A 138 6.82 -0.97 11.45
C HIS A 138 6.81 0.40 10.77
N LEU A 139 7.06 1.51 11.48
CA LEU A 139 7.23 2.82 10.86
C LEU A 139 8.33 2.82 9.79
N GLN A 140 9.42 2.07 10.02
CA GLN A 140 10.51 1.93 9.04
C GLN A 140 10.02 1.25 7.74
N SER A 141 9.00 0.39 7.82
CA SER A 141 8.35 -0.22 6.66
C SER A 141 7.39 0.71 5.89
N ALA A 142 7.09 1.89 6.42
CA ALA A 142 6.43 2.96 5.68
C ALA A 142 7.47 3.92 5.08
N ALA A 143 8.61 4.14 5.76
CA ALA A 143 9.68 5.01 5.31
C ALA A 143 10.30 4.57 3.98
N TRP A 144 10.38 3.27 3.69
CA TRP A 144 10.97 2.80 2.42
C TRP A 144 10.18 3.29 1.19
N PHE A 145 8.84 3.44 1.28
CA PHE A 145 8.04 3.99 0.17
C PHE A 145 8.42 5.45 -0.13
N VAL A 146 8.66 6.25 0.90
CA VAL A 146 9.08 7.66 0.76
C VAL A 146 10.50 7.75 0.21
N LEU A 147 11.41 6.92 0.71
CA LEU A 147 12.78 6.84 0.18
C LEU A 147 12.80 6.41 -1.29
N LEU A 148 11.89 5.52 -1.69
CA LEU A 148 11.77 5.08 -3.06
C LEU A 148 11.26 6.20 -3.98
N ILE A 149 10.31 7.04 -3.53
CA ILE A 149 9.93 8.26 -4.28
C ILE A 149 11.13 9.17 -4.43
N ALA A 150 11.85 9.45 -3.32
CA ALA A 150 13.01 10.33 -3.36
C ALA A 150 14.06 9.81 -4.35
N LEU A 151 14.30 8.50 -4.37
CA LEU A 151 15.18 7.86 -5.34
C LEU A 151 14.67 8.02 -6.78
N VAL A 152 13.40 7.73 -7.05
CA VAL A 152 12.81 7.87 -8.40
C VAL A 152 12.88 9.32 -8.87
N ALA A 153 12.54 10.29 -8.01
CA ALA A 153 12.63 11.71 -8.31
C ALA A 153 14.08 12.14 -8.59
N ILE A 154 15.05 11.65 -7.81
CA ILE A 154 16.48 11.88 -8.06
C ILE A 154 16.88 11.29 -9.42
N VAL A 155 16.50 10.05 -9.72
CA VAL A 155 16.81 9.42 -11.01
C VAL A 155 16.21 10.18 -12.17
N GLU A 156 14.95 10.63 -12.07
CA GLU A 156 14.33 11.49 -13.09
C GLU A 156 15.09 12.80 -13.24
N THR A 157 15.40 13.50 -12.15
CA THR A 157 16.13 14.78 -12.22
C THR A 157 17.53 14.61 -12.85
N LEU A 158 18.24 13.53 -12.53
CA LEU A 158 19.53 13.21 -13.14
C LEU A 158 19.42 12.86 -14.63
N HIS A 159 18.30 12.26 -15.03
CA HIS A 159 17.99 11.98 -16.42
C HIS A 159 17.67 13.26 -17.20
N ASP A 160 16.85 14.14 -16.63
CA ASP A 160 16.55 15.46 -17.19
C ASP A 160 17.83 16.31 -17.34
N MET A 161 18.80 16.12 -16.44
CA MET A 161 20.14 16.73 -16.50
C MET A 161 21.12 16.01 -17.46
N HIS A 162 20.68 14.97 -18.18
CA HIS A 162 21.49 14.16 -19.10
C HIS A 162 22.73 13.50 -18.48
N VAL A 163 22.74 13.30 -17.16
CA VAL A 163 23.85 12.67 -16.43
C VAL A 163 23.83 11.14 -16.55
N LEU A 164 22.65 10.55 -16.78
CA LEU A 164 22.48 9.10 -16.94
C LEU A 164 21.84 8.78 -18.31
N PRO A 165 22.32 7.74 -19.03
CA PRO A 165 21.64 7.25 -20.21
C PRO A 165 20.30 6.61 -19.83
N SER A 166 19.28 6.83 -20.65
CA SER A 166 17.92 6.34 -20.40
C SER A 166 17.86 4.82 -20.24
N PRO A 167 17.44 4.26 -19.09
CA PRO A 167 17.00 2.88 -19.08
C PRO A 167 15.57 2.90 -19.65
N LEU A 168 15.42 2.38 -20.87
CA LEU A 168 14.15 2.19 -21.58
C LEU A 168 13.54 3.46 -22.20
N ALA A 169 14.23 3.98 -23.22
CA ALA A 169 13.55 4.52 -24.39
C ALA A 169 12.77 3.38 -25.08
N LEU A 170 11.55 3.12 -24.62
CA LEU A 170 10.50 2.62 -25.50
C LEU A 170 9.70 3.85 -25.90
N TYR A 171 9.91 4.24 -27.16
CA TYR A 171 9.28 5.29 -27.96
C TYR A 171 7.91 5.78 -27.47
#